data_AF-A0A7V5N7N7-F1
#
_entry.id   AF-A0A7V5N7N7-F1
#
_cell.length_a   1.000
_cell.length_b   1.000
_cell.length_c   1.000
_cell.angle_alpha   90.00
_cell.angle_beta   90.00
_cell.angle_gamma   90.00
#
_symmetry.space_group_name_H-M   'P 1'
#
loop_
_entity.id
_entity.type
_entity.pdbx_description
1 polymer ?
#
loop_
_entity_poly.entity_id
_entity_poly.type
_entity_poly.pdbx_seq_one_letter_code
_entity_poly.pdbx_strand_id
1 'polypeptide(L)' 'MLTFISFWHAAAVVLGDLASTAYYITGIAEDAIGKAAPWFILMVMLFSACVRAVYVESCSMFVRGGVYRIVREALG' A
#
# COMPACT_ATOMS: atom_id res chain seq x y z
N MET A 1 19.26 -12.27 -12.59
CA MET A 1 19.70 -10.94 -12.09
C MET A 1 18.47 -10.15 -11.63
N LEU A 2 17.99 -10.38 -10.42
CA LEU A 2 17.11 -9.42 -9.76
C LEU A 2 18.01 -8.67 -8.79
N THR A 3 18.59 -7.58 -9.25
CA THR A 3 19.41 -6.69 -8.42
C THR A 3 18.62 -6.39 -7.15
N PHE A 4 19.24 -6.66 -6.00
CA PHE A 4 18.75 -6.20 -4.71
C PHE A 4 18.66 -4.68 -4.76
N ILE A 5 17.51 -4.18 -5.18
CA ILE A 5 17.20 -2.75 -5.08
C ILE A 5 17.31 -2.43 -3.60
N SER A 6 18.16 -1.44 -3.27
CA SER A 6 18.33 -1.09 -1.86
C SER A 6 16.98 -0.66 -1.30
N PHE A 7 16.79 -0.87 0.01
CA PHE A 7 15.57 -0.45 0.70
C PHE A 7 15.20 1.00 0.36
N TRP A 8 16.20 1.88 0.24
CA TRP A 8 16.04 3.29 -0.12
C TRP A 8 15.51 3.51 -1.54
N HIS A 9 15.98 2.78 -2.53
CA HIS A 9 15.47 2.88 -3.90
C HIS A 9 14.05 2.32 -3.99
N ALA A 10 13.74 1.23 -3.28
CA ALA A 10 12.38 0.70 -3.20
C ALA A 10 11.44 1.70 -2.51
N ALA A 11 11.88 2.29 -1.39
CA ALA A 11 11.12 3.29 -0.66
C ALA A 11 10.90 4.55 -1.49
N ALA A 12 11.87 4.99 -2.30
CA ALA A 12 11.71 6.15 -3.17
C ALA A 12 10.61 5.94 -4.22
N VAL A 13 10.52 4.75 -4.82
CA VAL A 13 9.46 4.42 -5.79
C VAL A 13 8.09 4.44 -5.11
N VAL A 14 7.96 3.81 -3.95
CA VAL A 14 6.71 3.77 -3.19
C VAL A 14 6.30 5.17 -2.69
N LEU A 15 7.25 5.98 -2.24
CA LEU A 15 7.00 7.36 -1.85
C LEU A 15 6.54 8.22 -3.04
N GLY A 16 7.09 7.99 -4.25
CA GLY A 16 6.62 8.65 -5.46
C GLY A 16 5.16 8.31 -5.78
N ASP A 17 4.78 7.04 -5.66
CA ASP A 17 3.41 6.56 -5.87
C ASP A 17 2.44 7.18 -4.83
N LEU A 18 2.81 7.16 -3.55
CA LEU A 18 2.03 7.81 -2.48
C LEU A 18 1.89 9.32 -2.68
N ALA A 19 2.96 10.01 -3.08
CA ALA A 19 2.94 11.45 -3.31
C ALA A 19 2.01 11.83 -4.48
N SER A 20 2.04 11.05 -5.57
CA SER A 20 1.13 11.26 -6.70
C SER A 20 -0.33 11.10 -6.28
N THR A 21 -0.64 10.10 -5.45
CA THR A 21 -1.99 9.86 -4.94
C THR A 21 -2.45 10.98 -4.01
N ALA A 22 -1.59 11.45 -3.11
CA ALA A 22 -1.90 12.57 -2.21
C ALA A 22 -2.21 13.88 -2.97
N TYR A 23 -1.52 14.10 -4.10
CA TYR A 23 -1.75 15.27 -4.95
C TYR A 23 -3.16 15.30 -5.55
N TYR A 24 -3.66 14.16 -6.05
CA TYR A 24 -4.98 14.10 -6.69
C TYR A 24 -6.14 13.89 -5.71
N ILE A 25 -5.96 13.07 -4.67
CA ILE A 25 -7.04 12.70 -3.75
C ILE A 25 -7.59 13.90 -2.98
N THR A 26 -6.74 14.86 -2.62
CA THR A 26 -7.15 16.00 -1.79
C THR A 26 -8.23 16.84 -2.47
N GLY A 27 -8.06 17.18 -3.74
CA GLY A 27 -9.07 17.95 -4.50
C GLY A 27 -10.32 17.14 -4.84
N ILE A 28 -10.16 15.88 -5.23
CA ILE A 28 -11.31 15.02 -5.60
C ILE A 28 -12.17 14.69 -4.37
N ALA A 29 -11.53 14.40 -3.23
CA ALA A 29 -12.26 14.10 -2.00
C ALA A 29 -12.98 15.34 -1.44
N GLU A 30 -12.41 16.54 -1.59
CA GLU A 30 -13.06 17.79 -1.21
C GLU A 30 -14.30 18.07 -2.05
N ASP A 31 -14.24 17.84 -3.37
CA ASP A 31 -15.40 18.00 -4.26
C ASP A 31 -16.52 16.98 -3.96
N ALA A 32 -16.16 15.72 -3.70
CA ALA A 32 -17.13 14.65 -3.50
C ALA A 32 -17.74 14.60 -2.08
N ILE A 33 -16.96 14.91 -1.04
CA ILE A 33 -17.33 14.65 0.38
C ILE A 33 -17.37 15.97 1.18
N GLY A 34 -16.87 17.08 0.62
CA GLY A 34 -16.84 18.38 1.28
C GLY A 34 -15.96 18.37 2.53
N LYS A 35 -16.38 19.08 3.58
CA LYS A 35 -15.59 19.26 4.81
C LYS A 35 -15.23 17.97 5.56
N ALA A 36 -15.89 16.84 5.25
CA ALA A 36 -15.58 15.54 5.84
C ALA A 36 -14.47 14.76 5.10
N ALA A 37 -14.00 15.25 3.94
CA ALA A 37 -12.91 14.66 3.17
C ALA A 37 -11.67 14.26 3.99
N PRO A 38 -11.11 15.09 4.89
CA PRO A 38 -9.92 14.72 5.67
C PRO A 38 -10.17 13.55 6.62
N TRP A 39 -11.38 13.43 7.19
CA TRP A 39 -11.73 12.32 8.08
C TRP A 39 -11.85 10.99 7.33
N PHE A 40 -12.38 11.01 6.11
CA PHE A 40 -12.42 9.82 5.26
C PHE A 40 -11.03 9.36 4.84
N ILE A 41 -10.16 10.29 4.43
CA ILE A 41 -8.76 9.99 4.11
C ILE A 41 -8.06 9.38 5.33
N LEU A 42 -8.27 9.93 6.52
CA LEU A 42 -7.68 9.40 7.76
C LEU A 42 -8.15 7.97 8.06
N MET A 43 -9.45 7.69 7.92
CA MET A 43 -9.99 6.33 8.08
C MET A 43 -9.38 5.33 7.09
N VAL A 44 -9.22 5.71 5.82
CA VAL A 44 -8.59 4.88 4.79
C VAL A 44 -7.12 4.62 5.09
N MET A 45 -6.40 5.63 5.59
CA MET A 45 -4.99 5.49 5.99
C MET A 45 -4.83 4.53 7.18
N LEU A 46 -5.71 4.63 8.18
CA LEU A 46 -5.71 3.72 9.32
C LEU A 46 -5.98 2.27 8.89
N PHE A 47 -6.98 2.06 8.04
CA PHE A 47 -7.28 0.74 7.49
C PHE A 47 -6.12 0.18 6.65
N SER A 48 -5.50 1.01 5.82
CA SER A 48 -4.32 0.63 5.03
C SER A 48 -3.13 0.25 5.91
N ALA A 49 -2.97 0.86 7.08
CA ALA A 49 -1.94 0.47 8.05
C ALA A 49 -2.19 -0.94 8.61
N CYS A 50 -3.45 -1.32 8.88
CA CYS A 50 -3.81 -2.69 9.27
C CYS A 50 -3.47 -3.69 8.15
N VAL A 51 -3.83 -3.38 6.89
CA VAL A 51 -3.50 -4.23 5.73
C VAL A 51 -1.98 -4.37 5.56
N ARG A 52 -1.24 -3.27 5.73
CA ARG A 52 0.23 -3.29 5.69
C ARG A 52 0.82 -4.19 6.77
N ALA A 53 0.28 -4.19 7.99
CA ALA A 53 0.74 -5.06 9.07
C ALA A 53 0.60 -6.53 8.68
N VAL A 54 -0.56 -6.94 8.17
CA VAL A 54 -0.82 -8.29 7.65
C VAL A 54 0.14 -8.64 6.51
N TYR A 55 0.42 -7.69 5.62
CA TYR A 55 1.33 -7.91 4.49
C TYR A 55 2.77 -8.14 4.95
N VAL A 56 3.24 -7.39 5.95
CA VAL A 56 4.59 -7.56 6.53
C VAL A 56 4.71 -8.90 7.25
N GLU A 57 3.69 -9.31 8.01
CA GLU A 57 3.64 -10.64 8.63
C GLU A 57 3.61 -11.76 7.60
N SER A 58 2.90 -11.58 6.49
CA SER A 58 2.89 -12.56 5.39
C SER A 58 4.26 -12.64 4.71
N CYS A 59 4.93 -11.51 4.46
CA CYS A 59 6.24 -11.50 3.82
C CYS A 59 7.35 -12.16 4.65
N SER A 60 7.22 -12.20 5.99
CA SER A 60 8.17 -12.92 6.84
C SER A 60 7.92 -14.44 6.86
N MET A 61 6.66 -14.86 6.70
CA MET A 61 6.27 -16.28 6.67
C MET A 61 6.56 -16.94 5.32
N PHE A 62 6.59 -16.17 4.22
CA PHE A 62 6.69 -16.68 2.85
C PHE A 62 7.90 -16.13 2.10
N VAL A 63 9.06 -16.76 2.28
CA VAL A 63 10.33 -16.27 1.73
C VAL A 63 10.43 -16.40 0.18
N ARG A 64 9.50 -17.07 -0.52
CA ARG A 64 9.61 -17.27 -1.98
C ARG A 64 8.26 -17.31 -2.70
N GLY A 65 7.82 -16.19 -3.29
CA GLY A 65 6.76 -16.17 -4.31
C GLY A 65 5.64 -15.14 -4.14
N GLY A 66 5.54 -14.49 -2.98
CA GLY A 66 4.50 -13.50 -2.69
C GLY A 66 3.10 -14.09 -2.54
N VAL A 67 2.14 -13.22 -2.20
CA VAL A 67 0.72 -13.57 -1.93
C VAL A 67 0.10 -14.36 -3.09
N TYR A 68 0.42 -14.00 -4.33
CA TYR A 68 -0.13 -14.66 -5.52
C TYR A 68 0.21 -16.15 -5.59
N ARG A 69 1.46 -16.54 -5.24
CA ARG A 69 1.85 -17.95 -5.27
C ARG A 69 1.12 -18.76 -4.19
N ILE A 70 0.88 -18.17 -3.02
CA ILE A 70 0.21 -18.83 -1.90
C ILE A 70 -1.29 -18.95 -2.14
N VAL A 71 -1.94 -17.91 -2.67
CA VAL A 71 -3.37 -17.97 -3.04
C VAL A 71 -3.57 -19.09 -4.08
N ARG A 72 -2.67 -19.20 -5.06
CA ARG A 72 -2.68 -20.30 -6.03
C ARG A 72 -2.36 -21.67 -5.41
N GLU A 73 -1.41 -21.76 -4.47
CA GLU A 73 -1.09 -23.03 -3.78
C GLU A 73 -2.17 -23.46 -2.78
N ALA A 74 -2.90 -22.52 -2.17
CA ALA A 74 -3.89 -22.78 -1.12
C ALA A 74 -5.31 -22.97 -1.65
N LEU A 75 -5.68 -22.34 -2.76
CA LEU A 75 -7.03 -22.42 -3.34
C LEU A 75 -7.13 -23.33 -4.56
N GLY A 76 -6.01 -23.84 -5.09
CA GLY A 76 -5.95 -24.71 -6.27
C GLY A 76 -5.80 -23.95 -7.57
#